data_AF-A0A1B6HN44-F1
#
_entry.id   AF-A0A1B6HN44-F1
#
_cell.length_a   1.000
_cell.length_b   1.000
_cell.length_c   1.000
_cell.angle_alpha   90.00
_cell.angle_beta   90.00
_cell.angle_gamma   90.00
#
_symmetry.space_group_name_H-M   'P 1'
#
loop_
_entity.id
_entity.type
_entity.pdbx_description
1 polymer ?
#
loop_
_entity_poly.entity_id
_entity_poly.type
_entity_poly.pdbx_seq_one_letter_code
_entity_poly.pdbx_strand_id
1 'polypeptide(L)'
;SSSKTSGGGVLVAIKNSIQSHEIIHDSFIESLFISLPTYKMVLNCVYIPPGQPITIYKAYCELVDEVVSSLPPSSSLLLSGDFNIASYDCTTSERSITDRPKKELLENL
;
A
#
# COMPACT_ATOMS: atom_id res chain seq x y z
N SER A 1 -26.07 -6.59 -5.80
CA SER A 1 -26.31 -7.26 -4.49
C SER A 1 -24.98 -7.81 -4.01
N SER A 2 -24.48 -7.34 -2.86
CA SER A 2 -23.21 -7.83 -2.28
C SER A 2 -23.54 -8.84 -1.18
N SER A 3 -23.10 -10.08 -1.35
CA SER A 3 -23.21 -11.16 -0.37
C SER A 3 -21.86 -11.33 0.32
N LYS A 4 -21.50 -10.43 1.24
CA LYS A 4 -20.35 -10.63 2.14
C LYS A 4 -20.81 -11.25 3.45
N THR A 5 -20.12 -12.32 3.85
CA THR A 5 -20.30 -13.07 5.11
C THR A 5 -19.37 -12.60 6.24
N SER A 6 -18.46 -11.66 5.97
CA SER A 6 -17.61 -10.99 6.95
C SER A 6 -18.11 -9.57 7.21
N GLY A 7 -18.17 -9.14 8.47
CA GLY A 7 -18.62 -7.80 8.87
C GLY A 7 -17.60 -6.67 8.62
N GLY A 8 -16.63 -6.88 7.73
CA GLY A 8 -15.50 -5.97 7.46
C GLY A 8 -15.52 -5.37 6.05
N GLY A 9 -14.55 -4.50 5.77
CA GLY A 9 -14.31 -3.93 4.46
C GLY A 9 -13.74 -2.51 4.48
N VAL A 10 -13.24 -2.08 3.32
CA VAL A 10 -12.73 -0.72 3.11
C VAL A 10 -13.77 0.14 2.41
N LEU A 11 -13.85 1.41 2.80
CA LEU A 11 -14.65 2.44 2.14
C LEU A 11 -13.75 3.63 1.83
N VAL A 12 -13.78 4.08 0.58
CA VAL A 12 -13.16 5.34 0.17
C VAL A 12 -14.25 6.28 -0.30
N ALA A 13 -14.45 7.38 0.42
CA ALA A 13 -15.39 8.43 0.06
C ALA A 13 -14.66 9.54 -0.71
N ILE A 14 -15.13 9.83 -1.92
CA ILE A 14 -14.53 10.83 -2.81
C ILE A 14 -15.55 11.92 -3.08
N LYS A 15 -15.13 13.18 -2.93
CA LYS A 15 -15.97 14.33 -3.25
C LYS A 15 -16.28 14.31 -4.75
N ASN A 16 -17.54 14.47 -5.15
CA ASN A 16 -17.98 14.42 -6.55
C ASN A 16 -17.25 15.37 -7.51
N SER A 17 -16.61 16.43 -7.00
CA SER A 17 -15.79 17.34 -7.81
C SER A 17 -14.41 16.78 -8.17
N ILE A 18 -14.01 15.65 -7.59
CA ILE A 18 -12.74 14.98 -7.85
C ILE A 18 -13.01 13.84 -8.82
N GLN A 19 -12.29 13.84 -9.95
CA GLN A 19 -12.34 12.72 -10.88
C GLN A 19 -11.62 11.51 -10.29
N SER A 20 -12.32 10.37 -10.23
CA SER A 20 -11.78 9.12 -9.72
C SER A 20 -12.29 7.92 -10.49
N HIS A 21 -11.48 6.86 -10.56
CA HIS A 21 -11.92 5.55 -11.05
C HIS A 21 -11.31 4.43 -10.21
N GLU A 22 -12.12 3.41 -9.91
CA GLU A 22 -11.63 2.16 -9.34
C GLU A 22 -10.67 1.48 -10.32
N ILE A 23 -9.53 1.03 -9.81
CA ILE A 23 -8.56 0.25 -10.57
C ILE A 23 -8.77 -1.24 -10.27
N ILE A 24 -8.67 -1.60 -8.99
CA ILE A 24 -8.81 -2.98 -8.50
C ILE A 24 -9.50 -2.94 -7.14
N HIS A 25 -10.42 -3.88 -6.94
CA HIS A 25 -10.98 -4.23 -5.64
C HIS A 25 -10.72 -5.72 -5.37
N ASP A 26 -9.85 -6.01 -4.41
CA ASP A 26 -9.59 -7.36 -3.94
C ASP A 26 -10.36 -7.61 -2.64
N SER A 27 -11.38 -8.48 -2.72
CA SER A 27 -12.21 -8.82 -1.58
C SER A 27 -11.58 -9.84 -0.62
N PHE A 28 -10.53 -10.54 -1.03
CA PHE A 28 -9.80 -11.49 -0.19
C PHE A 28 -8.82 -10.77 0.74
N ILE A 29 -8.15 -9.74 0.22
CA ILE A 29 -7.21 -8.87 0.95
C ILE A 29 -7.95 -7.67 1.58
N GLU A 30 -9.21 -7.44 1.19
CA GLU A 30 -10.00 -6.25 1.54
C GLU A 30 -9.25 -4.95 1.20
N SER A 31 -8.80 -4.87 -0.06
CA SER A 31 -7.99 -3.79 -0.60
C SER A 31 -8.69 -3.12 -1.79
N LEU A 32 -8.66 -1.78 -1.84
CA LEU A 32 -9.27 -0.98 -2.91
C LEU A 32 -8.26 0.03 -3.45
N PHE A 33 -7.98 -0.04 -4.75
CA PHE A 33 -7.17 0.92 -5.49
C PHE A 33 -8.05 1.86 -6.29
N ILE A 34 -7.78 3.15 -6.18
CA ILE A 34 -8.48 4.21 -6.90
C ILE A 34 -7.47 5.14 -7.54
N SER A 35 -7.64 5.39 -8.82
CA SER A 35 -6.88 6.40 -9.55
C SER A 35 -7.54 7.76 -9.42
N LEU A 36 -6.71 8.78 -9.21
CA LEU A 36 -7.05 10.19 -9.14
C LEU A 36 -6.24 10.94 -10.22
N PRO A 37 -6.69 10.92 -11.49
CA PRO A 37 -5.88 11.39 -12.62
C PRO A 37 -5.47 12.86 -12.52
N THR A 38 -6.36 13.70 -12.00
CA THR A 38 -6.11 15.13 -11.78
C THR A 38 -4.87 15.38 -10.92
N TYR A 39 -4.59 14.46 -9.99
CA TYR A 39 -3.46 14.54 -9.06
C TYR A 39 -2.29 13.65 -9.46
N LYS A 40 -2.39 12.93 -10.59
CA LYS A 40 -1.45 11.88 -11.00
C LYS A 40 -1.16 10.92 -9.85
N MET A 41 -2.20 10.49 -9.16
CA MET A 41 -2.08 9.71 -7.93
C MET A 41 -2.94 8.46 -8.00
N VAL A 42 -2.44 7.38 -7.40
CA VAL A 42 -3.22 6.21 -7.04
C VAL A 42 -3.30 6.12 -5.53
N LEU A 43 -4.51 6.01 -5.01
CA LEU A 43 -4.81 5.75 -3.61
C LEU A 43 -5.11 4.27 -3.45
N ASN A 44 -4.49 3.64 -2.47
CA ASN A 44 -4.90 2.35 -1.95
C ASN A 44 -5.44 2.50 -0.53
N CYS A 45 -6.52 1.79 -0.24
CA CYS A 45 -7.03 1.58 1.12
C CYS A 45 -7.14 0.08 1.38
N VAL A 46 -6.52 -0.42 2.44
CA VAL A 46 -6.55 -1.84 2.83
C VAL A 46 -7.00 -2.03 4.27
N TYR A 47 -7.70 -3.12 4.54
CA TYR A 47 -7.96 -3.59 5.90
C TYR A 47 -7.49 -5.04 6.02
N ILE A 48 -6.38 -5.26 6.72
CA ILE A 48 -5.92 -6.61 7.06
C ILE A 48 -6.33 -6.86 8.52
N PRO A 49 -7.22 -7.83 8.80
CA PRO A 49 -7.62 -8.13 10.17
C PRO A 49 -6.42 -8.50 11.08
N PRO A 50 -6.54 -8.34 12.41
CA PRO A 50 -5.48 -8.77 13.32
C PRO A 50 -5.27 -10.29 13.29
N GLY A 51 -4.01 -10.71 13.47
CA GLY A 51 -3.64 -12.12 13.53
C GLY A 51 -3.64 -12.85 12.19
N GLN A 52 -3.77 -12.14 11.07
CA GLN A 52 -3.68 -12.75 9.74
C GLN A 52 -2.27 -13.30 9.46
N PRO A 53 -2.17 -14.41 8.70
CA PRO A 53 -0.88 -15.02 8.39
C PRO A 53 -0.05 -14.12 7.45
N ILE A 54 1.28 -14.25 7.50
CA ILE A 54 2.23 -13.50 6.65
C ILE A 54 1.94 -13.63 5.15
N THR A 55 1.28 -14.71 4.72
CA THR A 55 0.87 -14.94 3.34
C THR A 55 -0.10 -13.90 2.82
N ILE A 56 -0.99 -13.33 3.66
CA ILE A 56 -1.90 -12.24 3.27
C ILE A 56 -1.10 -10.97 2.93
N TYR A 57 -0.09 -10.66 3.73
CA TYR A 57 0.79 -9.51 3.48
C TYR A 57 1.64 -9.69 2.22
N LYS A 58 2.13 -10.90 1.96
CA LYS A 58 2.84 -11.21 0.71
C LYS A 58 1.93 -11.01 -0.50
N ALA A 59 0.72 -11.56 -0.45
CA ALA A 59 -0.27 -11.38 -1.50
C ALA A 59 -0.63 -9.89 -1.70
N TYR A 60 -0.71 -9.11 -0.62
CA TYR A 60 -0.91 -7.66 -0.71
C TYR A 60 0.27 -6.96 -1.39
N CYS A 61 1.52 -7.31 -1.05
CA CYS A 61 2.70 -6.74 -1.72
C CYS A 61 2.72 -7.09 -3.21
N GLU A 62 2.42 -8.34 -3.58
CA GLU A 62 2.32 -8.77 -4.98
C GLU A 62 1.24 -7.97 -5.73
N LEU A 63 0.10 -7.72 -5.09
CA LEU A 63 -0.97 -6.89 -5.65
C LEU A 63 -0.52 -5.42 -5.84
N VAL A 64 0.23 -4.86 -4.87
CA VAL A 64 0.79 -3.52 -4.99
C VAL A 64 1.80 -3.45 -6.14
N ASP A 65 2.69 -4.44 -6.27
CA ASP A 65 3.69 -4.50 -7.33
C ASP A 65 3.03 -4.59 -8.71
N GLU A 66 1.97 -5.39 -8.84
CA GLU A 66 1.16 -5.46 -10.07
C GLU A 66 0.62 -4.08 -10.44
N VAL A 67 -0.04 -3.39 -9.49
CA VAL A 67 -0.59 -2.05 -9.74
C VAL A 67 0.52 -1.09 -10.13
N VAL A 68 1.61 -1.01 -9.35
CA VAL A 68 2.74 -0.09 -9.59
C VAL A 68 3.36 -0.31 -10.97
N SER A 69 3.53 -1.56 -11.39
CA SER A 69 4.10 -1.89 -12.70
C SER A 69 3.28 -1.36 -13.88
N SER A 70 1.98 -1.13 -13.67
CA SER A 70 1.06 -0.57 -14.66
C SER A 70 0.98 0.96 -14.64
N LEU A 71 1.55 1.62 -13.62
CA LEU A 71 1.40 3.07 -13.46
C LEU A 71 2.38 3.86 -14.34
N PRO A 72 1.97 5.03 -14.85
CA PRO A 72 2.90 5.97 -15.46
C PRO A 72 4.02 6.38 -14.48
N PRO A 73 5.28 6.55 -14.93
CA PRO A 73 6.42 6.86 -14.06
C PRO A 73 6.30 8.16 -13.22
N SER A 74 5.40 9.06 -13.62
CA SER A 74 5.14 10.33 -12.91
C SER A 74 4.00 10.25 -11.90
N SER A 75 3.47 9.05 -11.67
CA SER A 75 2.34 8.83 -10.75
C SER A 75 2.84 8.63 -9.33
N SER A 76 2.16 9.23 -8.37
CA SER A 76 2.36 8.99 -6.95
C SER A 76 1.48 7.85 -6.46
N LEU A 77 1.98 7.01 -5.57
CA LEU A 77 1.20 5.99 -4.87
C LEU A 77 1.04 6.36 -3.41
N LEU A 78 -0.19 6.35 -2.91
CA LEU A 78 -0.52 6.48 -1.50
C LEU A 78 -1.11 5.17 -0.99
N LEU A 79 -0.35 4.45 -0.18
CA LEU A 79 -0.84 3.27 0.55
C LEU A 79 -1.39 3.70 1.90
N SER A 80 -2.62 3.31 2.20
CA SER A 80 -3.30 3.64 3.45
C SER A 80 -4.12 2.45 3.91
N GLY A 81 -4.41 2.38 5.20
CA GLY A 81 -5.17 1.26 5.75
C GLY A 81 -4.79 0.90 7.17
N ASP A 82 -5.49 -0.10 7.68
CA ASP A 82 -5.12 -0.78 8.92
C ASP A 82 -4.52 -2.14 8.56
N PHE A 83 -3.22 -2.25 8.75
CA PHE A 83 -2.45 -3.44 8.41
C PHE A 83 -2.43 -4.47 9.55
N ASN A 84 -2.76 -4.09 10.79
CA ASN A 84 -2.65 -4.94 11.99
C ASN A 84 -1.38 -5.82 12.07
N ILE A 85 -0.22 -5.30 11.65
CA ILE A 85 1.06 -6.03 11.69
C ILE A 85 1.46 -6.26 13.15
N ALA A 86 1.31 -7.49 13.60
CA ALA A 86 1.70 -7.92 14.94
C ALA A 86 3.22 -8.05 15.05
N SER A 87 3.93 -6.91 15.16
CA SER A 87 5.32 -6.77 15.67
C SER A 87 5.94 -5.41 15.33
N TYR A 88 5.19 -4.42 14.84
CA TYR A 88 5.80 -3.11 14.53
C TYR A 88 5.97 -2.30 15.82
N ASP A 89 7.19 -2.28 16.34
CA ASP A 89 7.59 -1.29 17.35
C ASP A 89 7.64 0.09 16.67
N CYS A 90 6.53 0.82 16.79
CA CYS A 90 6.36 2.18 16.26
C CYS A 90 7.35 3.19 16.88
N THR A 91 8.20 2.79 17.84
CA THR A 91 9.25 3.63 18.43
C THR A 91 10.60 3.55 17.73
N THR A 92 10.75 2.70 16.71
CA THR A 92 11.99 2.65 15.90
C THR A 92 11.99 3.75 14.83
N SER A 93 11.91 5.01 15.28
CA SER A 93 12.12 6.17 14.41
C SER A 93 13.57 6.22 13.93
N GLU A 94 13.72 6.47 12.63
CA GLU A 94 14.94 6.86 11.91
C GLU A 94 16.08 5.82 11.78
N ARG A 95 16.02 5.05 10.69
CA ARG A 95 17.24 4.81 9.90
C ARG A 95 17.01 5.31 8.48
N SER A 96 17.42 6.55 8.24
CA SER A 96 17.61 7.08 6.90
C SER A 96 18.52 6.15 6.10
N ILE A 97 18.14 5.83 4.86
CA ILE A 97 18.88 4.99 3.90
C ILE A 97 20.23 5.61 3.46
N THR A 98 20.73 6.64 4.14
CA THR A 98 21.99 7.32 3.81
C THR A 98 23.22 6.80 4.56
N ASP A 99 23.09 5.85 5.49
CA ASP A 99 24.26 5.22 6.13
C ASP A 99 24.88 4.13 5.24
N ARG A 100 25.55 4.56 4.16
CA ARG A 100 26.65 3.74 3.63
C ARG A 100 27.84 3.90 4.58
N PRO A 101 28.43 2.81 5.11
CA PRO A 101 29.68 2.93 5.85
C PRO A 101 30.76 3.48 4.91
N LYS A 102 31.30 4.66 5.21
CA LYS A 102 32.44 5.29 4.50
C LYS A 102 33.77 4.52 4.64
N LYS A 103 33.76 3.23 4.98
CA LYS A 103 34.97 2.45 5.29
C LYS A 103 35.47 1.52 4.18
N GLU A 104 34.83 1.46 3.01
CA GLU A 104 35.27 0.58 1.89
C GLU A 104 35.93 1.33 0.71
N LEU A 105 36.45 2.55 0.91
CA LEU A 105 37.11 3.32 -0.16
C LEU A 105 38.59 3.67 0.12
N LEU A 106 39.22 3.07 1.12
CA LEU A 106 40.65 3.28 1.43
C LEU A 106 41.53 2.02 1.43
N GLU A 107 41.06 0.89 0.88
CA GLU A 107 41.90 -0.31 0.71
C GLU A 107 42.21 -0.65 -0.77
N ASN A 108 42.05 0.30 -1.69
CA ASN A 108 42.46 0.13 -3.10
C ASN A 108 43.19 1.38 -3.66
N LEU A 109 44.05 2.02 -2.85
CA LEU A 109 45.07 2.96 -3.34
C LEU A 109 46.45 2.49 -2.89
#